data_AF-A0A834IBM2-F1
#
_entry.id   AF-A0A834IBM2-F1
#
_cell.length_a   1.000
_cell.length_b   1.000
_cell.length_c   1.000
_cell.angle_alpha   90.00
_cell.angle_beta   90.00
_cell.angle_gamma   90.00
#
_symmetry.space_group_name_H-M   'P 1'
#
loop_
_entity.id
_entity.type
_entity.pdbx_description
1 polymer ?
#
loop_
_entity_poly.entity_id
_entity_poly.type
_entity_poly.pdbx_seq_one_letter_code
_entity_poly.pdbx_strand_id
1 'polypeptide(L)'
;MDCHEIFGPRLKPGCYFKYKTGVCCATGRLCEDESSTKTCEVEGKTYKIGQRFYPKNRCLTCVCHKDFDGTYDEKTCALQNCASELTNPEMIRQKCAPVYLKSGKGETALCCPREWACPDSDKFEIINQETSTESCIFGWQTVPLGHGFRKTLYKHYGNRKIVCECSLPPLLTCKEE
;
A
#
# COMPACT_ATOMS: atom_id res chain seq x y z
N MET A 1 -10.36 11.93 1.83
CA MET A 1 -9.40 13.02 1.53
C MET A 1 -9.68 13.45 0.10
N ASP A 2 -10.23 14.64 -0.08
CA ASP A 2 -10.62 15.14 -1.40
C ASP A 2 -9.49 16.00 -1.97
N CYS A 3 -8.76 15.44 -2.93
CA CYS A 3 -7.69 16.16 -3.60
C CYS A 3 -8.22 16.95 -4.79
N HIS A 4 -7.65 18.14 -5.03
CA HIS A 4 -8.06 19.00 -6.14
C HIS A 4 -7.88 18.32 -7.51
N GLU A 5 -6.88 17.46 -7.67
CA GLU A 5 -6.67 16.72 -8.92
C GLU A 5 -7.79 15.75 -9.29
N ILE A 6 -8.62 15.32 -8.33
CA ILE A 6 -9.70 14.35 -8.54
C ILE A 6 -10.99 15.05 -8.97
N PHE A 7 -11.31 16.18 -8.33
CA PHE A 7 -12.58 16.89 -8.52
C PHE A 7 -12.43 18.25 -9.23
N GLY A 8 -11.20 18.65 -9.53
CA GLY A 8 -10.89 19.90 -10.22
C GLY A 8 -11.11 19.83 -11.73
N PRO A 9 -10.97 20.97 -12.42
CA PRO A 9 -11.07 21.02 -13.88
C PRO A 9 -10.01 20.11 -14.52
N ARG A 10 -10.39 19.45 -15.63
CA ARG A 10 -9.47 18.61 -16.39
C ARG A 10 -8.21 19.39 -16.77
N LEU A 11 -7.06 18.74 -16.65
CA LEU A 11 -5.80 19.31 -17.13
C LEU A 11 -5.89 19.59 -18.63
N LYS A 12 -5.33 20.72 -19.04
CA LYS A 12 -5.13 21.02 -20.46
C LYS A 12 -4.19 19.95 -21.08
N PRO A 13 -4.35 19.63 -22.38
CA PRO A 13 -3.39 18.79 -23.07
C PRO A 13 -1.96 19.29 -22.87
N GLY A 14 -1.01 18.38 -22.65
CA GLY A 14 0.39 18.73 -22.38
C GLY A 14 0.70 19.15 -20.93
N CYS A 15 -0.29 19.19 -20.04
CA CYS A 15 -0.08 19.50 -18.62
C CYS A 15 -0.19 18.26 -17.72
N TYR A 16 0.54 18.26 -16.60
CA TYR A 16 0.53 17.21 -15.59
C TYR A 16 0.55 17.78 -14.17
N PHE A 17 0.11 16.98 -13.21
CA PHE A 17 0.14 17.35 -11.79
C PHE A 17 1.56 17.27 -11.22
N LYS A 18 1.93 18.29 -10.44
CA LYS A 18 3.19 18.39 -9.71
C LYS A 18 2.98 17.96 -8.27
N TYR A 19 3.82 17.05 -7.80
CA TYR A 19 3.80 16.53 -6.45
C TYR A 19 5.03 16.97 -5.66
N LYS A 20 4.93 16.84 -4.34
CA LYS A 20 6.04 16.99 -3.39
C LYS A 20 6.11 15.71 -2.56
N THR A 21 7.33 15.28 -2.23
CA THR A 21 7.59 14.10 -1.41
C THR A 21 6.79 14.17 -0.10
N GLY A 22 6.13 13.07 0.27
CA GLY A 22 5.30 12.96 1.48
C GLY A 22 3.94 13.66 1.42
N VAL A 23 3.62 14.40 0.35
CA VAL A 23 2.32 15.05 0.20
C VAL A 23 1.36 14.16 -0.59
N CYS A 24 0.18 13.92 -0.06
CA CYS A 24 -0.84 13.05 -0.68
C CYS A 24 -1.37 13.62 -2.00
N CYS A 25 -1.77 14.89 -1.99
CA CYS A 25 -2.38 15.57 -3.12
C CYS A 25 -1.36 16.31 -3.99
N ALA A 26 -1.76 16.67 -5.20
CA ALA A 26 -0.97 17.53 -6.07
C ALA A 26 -0.79 18.92 -5.45
N THR A 27 0.44 19.43 -5.50
CA THR A 27 0.80 20.78 -5.03
C THR A 27 0.68 21.83 -6.11
N GLY A 28 0.45 21.41 -7.36
CA GLY A 28 0.29 22.30 -8.50
C GLY A 28 0.20 21.54 -9.82
N ARG A 29 0.37 22.27 -10.91
CA ARG A 29 0.39 21.76 -12.28
C ARG A 29 1.59 22.33 -13.03
N LEU A 30 2.09 21.58 -13.99
CA LEU A 30 3.15 21.99 -14.91
C LEU A 30 2.70 21.65 -16.33
N CYS A 31 2.88 22.56 -17.27
CA CYS A 31 2.67 22.33 -18.69
C CYS A 31 4.01 22.18 -19.40
N GLU A 32 4.03 21.56 -20.58
CA GLU A 32 5.27 21.25 -21.31
C GLU A 32 6.17 22.47 -21.52
N ASP A 33 5.58 23.62 -21.82
CA ASP A 33 6.27 24.91 -22.02
C ASP A 33 7.02 25.40 -20.77
N GLU A 34 6.57 24.98 -19.58
CA GLU A 34 7.14 25.34 -18.27
C GLU A 34 7.96 24.20 -17.65
N SER A 35 8.05 23.06 -18.36
CA SER A 35 8.68 21.86 -17.83
C SER A 35 10.18 21.84 -18.11
N SER A 36 10.95 21.38 -17.11
CA SER A 36 12.38 21.13 -17.26
C SER A 36 12.61 19.99 -18.26
N THR A 37 13.63 20.12 -19.13
CA THR A 37 14.05 19.04 -20.04
C THR A 37 14.66 17.84 -19.32
N LYS A 38 15.16 18.03 -18.08
CA LYS A 38 15.60 16.93 -17.23
C LYS A 38 14.46 15.97 -16.91
N THR A 39 14.75 14.68 -16.93
CA THR A 39 13.84 13.59 -16.57
C THR A 39 14.53 12.61 -15.64
N CYS A 40 13.74 11.80 -14.94
CA CYS A 40 14.23 10.67 -14.16
C CYS A 40 13.92 9.38 -14.92
N GLU A 41 14.92 8.52 -15.10
CA GLU A 41 14.71 7.17 -15.62
C GLU A 41 14.69 6.18 -14.46
N VAL A 42 13.56 5.49 -14.31
CA VAL A 42 13.33 4.53 -13.23
C VAL A 42 12.72 3.28 -13.83
N GLU A 43 13.43 2.16 -13.73
CA GLU A 43 12.95 0.85 -14.19
C GLU A 43 12.46 0.82 -15.65
N GLY A 44 13.18 1.54 -16.53
CA GLY A 44 12.84 1.66 -17.95
C GLY A 44 11.67 2.59 -18.26
N LYS A 45 11.21 3.38 -17.29
CA LYS A 45 10.20 4.43 -17.47
C LYS A 45 10.80 5.81 -17.23
N THR A 46 10.42 6.76 -18.06
CA THR A 46 10.86 8.15 -17.95
C THR A 46 9.80 8.99 -17.25
N TYR A 47 10.19 9.74 -16.23
CA TYR A 47 9.34 10.64 -15.44
C TYR A 47 9.82 12.08 -15.58
N LYS A 48 8.89 13.02 -15.74
CA LYS A 48 9.18 14.46 -15.77
C LYS A 48 9.38 14.99 -14.34
N ILE A 49 10.12 16.08 -14.18
CA ILE A 49 10.33 16.72 -12.88
C ILE A 49 8.99 17.02 -12.19
N GLY A 50 8.88 16.67 -10.91
CA GLY A 50 7.69 16.85 -10.11
C GLY A 50 6.62 15.78 -10.33
N GLN A 51 6.79 14.85 -11.26
CA GLN A 51 5.92 13.69 -11.36
C GLN A 51 6.19 12.70 -10.24
N ARG A 52 5.11 12.09 -9.76
CA ARG A 52 5.16 11.01 -8.78
C ARG A 52 5.33 9.66 -9.47
N PHE A 53 6.11 8.78 -8.85
CA PHE A 53 6.31 7.41 -9.29
C PHE A 53 6.42 6.45 -8.10
N TYR A 54 6.27 5.16 -8.38
CA TYR A 54 6.24 4.09 -7.39
C TYR A 54 7.24 3.01 -7.82
N PRO A 55 8.43 2.96 -7.20
CA PRO A 55 9.41 1.91 -7.50
C PRO A 55 8.85 0.53 -7.18
N LYS A 56 9.15 -0.47 -8.01
CA LYS A 56 8.73 -1.84 -7.76
C LYS A 56 9.39 -2.37 -6.49
N ASN A 57 8.64 -3.14 -5.72
CA ASN A 57 9.14 -3.87 -4.56
C ASN A 57 9.75 -3.01 -3.44
N ARG A 58 9.40 -1.72 -3.33
CA ARG A 58 9.98 -0.81 -2.31
C ARG A 58 8.98 -0.17 -1.36
N CYS A 59 7.68 -0.24 -1.60
CA CYS A 59 6.65 0.43 -0.76
C CYS A 59 6.92 1.93 -0.57
N LEU A 60 7.51 2.56 -1.60
CA LEU A 60 7.84 3.97 -1.61
C LEU A 60 6.97 4.70 -2.62
N THR A 61 6.66 5.94 -2.28
CA THR A 61 6.14 6.95 -3.20
C THR A 61 7.21 8.00 -3.39
N CYS A 62 7.69 8.15 -4.62
CA CYS A 62 8.77 9.06 -4.95
C CYS A 62 8.31 10.17 -5.88
N VAL A 63 9.02 11.28 -5.88
CA VAL A 63 8.83 12.40 -6.80
C VAL A 63 10.13 12.62 -7.56
N CYS A 64 10.03 12.70 -8.89
CA CYS A 64 11.17 12.96 -9.74
C CYS A 64 11.72 14.38 -9.47
N HIS A 65 12.91 14.46 -8.90
CA HIS A 65 13.59 15.73 -8.60
C HIS A 65 14.68 16.01 -9.63
N LYS A 66 15.10 17.28 -9.75
CA LYS A 66 16.18 17.67 -10.68
C LYS A 66 17.55 17.07 -10.33
N ASP A 67 17.67 16.67 -9.07
CA ASP A 67 18.89 16.11 -8.46
C ASP A 67 18.73 14.62 -8.19
N PHE A 68 17.72 13.96 -8.79
CA PHE A 68 17.56 12.53 -8.68
C PHE A 68 18.72 11.83 -9.40
N ASP A 69 19.50 11.07 -8.64
CA ASP A 69 20.70 10.37 -9.09
C ASP A 69 20.46 8.85 -9.26
N GLY A 70 19.20 8.41 -9.15
CA GLY A 70 18.84 7.00 -9.16
C GLY A 70 18.74 6.37 -7.76
N THR A 71 19.08 7.11 -6.70
CA THR A 71 18.93 6.64 -5.32
C THR A 71 17.58 7.04 -4.73
N TYR A 72 17.04 6.16 -3.88
CA TYR A 72 15.78 6.40 -3.17
C TYR A 72 16.08 6.90 -1.76
N ASP A 73 16.15 8.21 -1.60
CA ASP A 73 16.41 8.88 -0.32
C ASP A 73 15.14 9.54 0.24
N GLU A 74 15.18 10.00 1.49
CA GLU A 74 14.04 10.66 2.14
C GLU A 74 13.66 12.01 1.52
N LYS A 75 14.56 12.60 0.72
CA LYS A 75 14.29 13.88 0.02
C LYS A 75 13.37 13.65 -1.17
N THR A 76 13.60 12.56 -1.89
CA THR A 76 12.89 12.23 -3.13
C THR A 76 11.77 11.22 -2.93
N CYS A 77 11.84 10.41 -1.89
CA CYS A 77 10.92 9.32 -1.60
C CYS A 77 10.40 9.36 -0.16
N ALA A 78 9.16 8.90 0.00
CA ALA A 78 8.56 8.65 1.31
C ALA A 78 7.89 7.27 1.32
N LEU A 79 7.71 6.70 2.51
CA LEU A 79 6.89 5.49 2.66
C LEU A 79 5.49 5.71 2.09
N GLN A 80 5.02 4.73 1.34
CA GLN A 80 3.68 4.78 0.76
C GLN A 80 2.62 4.81 1.87
N ASN A 81 1.75 5.81 1.81
CA ASN A 81 0.61 5.88 2.71
C ASN A 81 -0.53 5.02 2.14
N CYS A 82 -0.89 3.95 2.86
CA CYS A 82 -1.96 3.05 2.47
C CYS A 82 -3.37 3.58 2.81
N ALA A 83 -3.46 4.62 3.66
CA ALA A 83 -4.70 5.25 4.11
C ALA A 83 -5.77 4.24 4.59
N SER A 84 -5.35 3.08 5.10
CA SER A 84 -6.23 1.96 5.44
C SER A 84 -7.22 2.36 6.54
N GLU A 85 -6.77 3.15 7.52
CA GLU A 85 -7.59 3.70 8.60
C GLU A 85 -8.71 4.62 8.12
N LEU A 86 -8.45 5.37 7.06
CA LEU A 86 -9.40 6.33 6.51
C LEU A 86 -10.41 5.68 5.55
N THR A 87 -9.95 4.67 4.82
CA THR A 87 -10.74 4.02 3.75
C THR A 87 -11.52 2.82 4.25
N ASN A 88 -11.09 2.17 5.33
CA ASN A 88 -11.71 0.96 5.86
C ASN A 88 -11.99 1.06 7.38
N PRO A 89 -12.60 2.16 7.87
CA PRO A 89 -12.82 2.35 9.31
C PRO A 89 -13.70 1.23 9.90
N GLU A 90 -14.66 0.72 9.13
CA GLU A 90 -15.54 -0.35 9.58
C GLU A 90 -14.80 -1.68 9.79
N MET A 91 -13.91 -2.04 8.85
CA MET A 91 -13.10 -3.27 8.97
C MET A 91 -12.20 -3.21 10.20
N ILE A 92 -11.63 -2.03 10.47
CA ILE A 92 -10.77 -1.80 11.64
C ILE A 92 -11.58 -1.83 12.93
N ARG A 93 -12.78 -1.25 12.93
CA ARG A 93 -13.70 -1.30 14.08
C ARG A 93 -14.08 -2.74 14.42
N GLN A 94 -14.34 -3.55 13.41
CA GLN A 94 -14.65 -4.98 13.54
C GLN A 94 -13.41 -5.86 13.80
N LYS A 95 -12.22 -5.25 13.94
CA LYS A 95 -10.95 -5.96 14.16
C LYS A 95 -10.71 -7.05 13.11
N CYS A 96 -11.07 -6.75 11.87
CA CYS A 96 -10.74 -7.58 10.72
C CYS A 96 -9.23 -7.52 10.46
N ALA A 97 -8.69 -8.59 9.91
CA ALA A 97 -7.27 -8.70 9.59
C ALA A 97 -7.00 -8.13 8.19
N PRO A 98 -6.04 -7.20 8.04
CA PRO A 98 -5.61 -6.72 6.72
C PRO A 98 -5.02 -7.85 5.87
N VAL A 99 -5.47 -7.94 4.62
CA VAL A 99 -4.98 -8.91 3.63
C VAL A 99 -4.11 -8.21 2.60
N TYR A 100 -2.84 -8.57 2.61
CA TYR A 100 -1.84 -8.09 1.67
C TYR A 100 -1.76 -9.00 0.45
N LEU A 101 -2.04 -8.44 -0.71
CA LEU A 101 -2.04 -9.15 -1.98
C LEU A 101 -0.96 -8.58 -2.91
N LYS A 102 -0.31 -9.45 -3.68
CA LYS A 102 0.66 -9.04 -4.71
C LYS A 102 -0.07 -8.29 -5.82
N SER A 103 0.43 -7.13 -6.23
CA SER A 103 -0.30 -6.27 -7.17
C SER A 103 0.00 -6.54 -8.65
N GLY A 104 1.01 -7.37 -8.96
CA GLY A 104 1.30 -7.79 -10.33
C GLY A 104 2.33 -8.91 -10.46
N LYS A 105 2.58 -9.35 -11.71
CA LYS A 105 3.63 -10.32 -12.03
C LYS A 105 5.01 -9.75 -11.69
N GLY A 106 5.77 -10.45 -10.85
CA GLY A 106 7.12 -10.06 -10.43
C GLY A 106 7.17 -9.11 -9.22
N GLU A 107 6.04 -8.77 -8.62
CA GLU A 107 6.01 -8.04 -7.35
C GLU A 107 6.02 -9.00 -6.16
N THR A 108 6.91 -8.72 -5.21
CA THR A 108 7.10 -9.49 -3.97
C THR A 108 6.76 -8.67 -2.73
N ALA A 109 6.84 -7.34 -2.81
CA ALA A 109 6.60 -6.49 -1.65
C ALA A 109 5.09 -6.38 -1.33
N LEU A 110 4.76 -6.64 -0.06
CA LEU A 110 3.42 -6.54 0.50
C LEU A 110 3.25 -5.16 1.16
N CYS A 111 3.00 -4.14 0.35
CA CYS A 111 3.05 -2.75 0.81
C CYS A 111 1.80 -2.27 1.52
N CYS A 112 0.63 -2.52 0.92
CA CYS A 112 -0.64 -2.06 1.45
C CYS A 112 -1.67 -3.19 1.43
N PRO A 113 -2.55 -3.26 2.44
CA PRO A 113 -3.65 -4.20 2.39
C PRO A 113 -4.61 -3.78 1.29
N ARG A 114 -5.06 -4.77 0.51
CA ARG A 114 -6.02 -4.57 -0.58
C ARG A 114 -7.38 -5.16 -0.26
N GLU A 115 -7.40 -6.08 0.70
CA GLU A 115 -8.59 -6.81 1.12
C GLU A 115 -8.57 -6.94 2.64
N TRP A 116 -9.67 -7.41 3.21
CA TRP A 116 -9.82 -7.64 4.64
C TRP A 116 -10.46 -9.00 4.89
N ALA A 117 -9.92 -9.75 5.84
CA ALA A 117 -10.52 -10.97 6.35
C ALA A 117 -11.21 -10.62 7.66
N CYS A 118 -12.54 -10.72 7.70
CA CYS A 118 -13.30 -10.43 8.92
C CYS A 118 -13.63 -11.71 9.69
N PRO A 119 -13.83 -11.58 11.02
CA PRO A 119 -14.17 -12.70 11.87
C PRO A 119 -15.43 -13.43 11.40
N ASP A 120 -15.29 -14.75 11.35
CA ASP A 120 -16.35 -15.70 11.13
C ASP A 120 -16.19 -16.84 12.16
N SER A 121 -16.85 -17.96 11.95
CA SER A 121 -16.63 -19.25 12.61
C SER A 121 -15.26 -19.89 12.25
N ASP A 122 -14.19 -19.07 12.22
CA ASP A 122 -12.84 -19.50 11.87
C ASP A 122 -12.21 -20.29 13.04
N LYS A 123 -11.49 -21.36 12.69
CA LYS A 123 -10.77 -22.20 13.67
C LYS A 123 -9.30 -21.85 13.63
N PHE A 124 -8.75 -21.42 14.76
CA PHE A 124 -7.33 -21.11 14.84
C PHE A 124 -6.48 -22.37 14.92
N GLU A 125 -5.34 -22.32 14.25
CA GLU A 125 -4.32 -23.35 14.23
C GLU A 125 -2.94 -22.71 14.45
N ILE A 126 -1.96 -23.53 14.81
CA ILE A 126 -0.57 -23.09 14.90
C ILE A 126 -0.03 -22.97 13.47
N ILE A 127 0.37 -21.76 13.07
CA ILE A 127 0.99 -21.48 11.77
C ILE A 127 2.50 -21.51 11.91
N ASN A 128 3.03 -20.82 12.93
CA ASN A 128 4.43 -20.82 13.34
C ASN A 128 4.53 -21.03 14.85
N GLN A 129 5.58 -21.74 15.28
CA GLN A 129 5.81 -22.00 16.68
C GLN A 129 6.63 -20.88 17.30
N GLU A 130 5.94 -19.99 18.02
CA GLU A 130 6.54 -18.87 18.73
C GLU A 130 6.38 -19.04 20.25
N THR A 131 7.38 -18.62 21.02
CA THR A 131 7.36 -18.72 22.51
C THR A 131 7.07 -17.40 23.21
N SER A 132 6.59 -16.40 22.46
CA SER A 132 6.25 -15.08 23.00
C SER A 132 4.90 -15.08 23.71
N THR A 133 4.74 -14.20 24.70
CA THR A 133 3.46 -13.92 25.37
C THR A 133 2.61 -12.89 24.63
N GLU A 134 3.11 -12.34 23.53
CA GLU A 134 2.38 -11.38 22.71
C GLU A 134 1.20 -12.04 21.98
N SER A 135 0.18 -11.24 21.70
CA SER A 135 -1.05 -11.70 21.06
C SER A 135 -1.67 -10.63 20.18
N CYS A 136 -2.40 -11.07 19.17
CA CYS A 136 -3.17 -10.24 18.27
C CYS A 136 -4.66 -10.37 18.56
N ILE A 137 -5.44 -9.44 18.02
CA ILE A 137 -6.89 -9.42 18.15
C ILE A 137 -7.51 -9.70 16.76
N PHE A 138 -8.51 -10.58 16.75
CA PHE A 138 -9.35 -10.87 15.60
C PHE A 138 -10.82 -10.85 16.02
N GLY A 139 -11.57 -9.85 15.60
CA GLY A 139 -12.91 -9.61 16.15
C GLY A 139 -12.86 -9.37 17.65
N TRP A 140 -13.40 -10.33 18.40
CA TRP A 140 -13.43 -10.34 19.86
C TRP A 140 -12.55 -11.45 20.45
N GLN A 141 -11.79 -12.14 19.61
CA GLN A 141 -10.92 -13.25 20.00
C GLN A 141 -9.48 -12.76 20.09
N THR A 142 -8.75 -13.32 21.07
CA THR A 142 -7.32 -13.11 21.23
C THR A 142 -6.58 -14.30 20.64
N VAL A 143 -5.61 -14.03 19.76
CA VAL A 143 -4.85 -15.03 19.01
C VAL A 143 -3.39 -14.94 19.45
N PRO A 144 -2.80 -16.00 20.03
CA PRO A 144 -1.39 -15.97 20.42
C PRO A 144 -0.46 -15.79 19.22
N LEU A 145 0.75 -15.27 19.46
CA LEU A 145 1.77 -15.16 18.43
C LEU A 145 2.01 -16.52 17.73
N GLY A 146 2.22 -16.49 16.42
CA GLY A 146 2.40 -17.67 15.58
C GLY A 146 1.12 -18.47 15.31
N HIS A 147 -0.01 -18.16 15.97
CA HIS A 147 -1.30 -18.79 15.66
C HIS A 147 -2.05 -17.98 14.62
N GLY A 148 -2.99 -18.64 13.93
CA GLY A 148 -3.65 -18.07 12.78
C GLY A 148 -4.71 -18.99 12.18
N PHE A 149 -5.10 -18.72 10.95
CA PHE A 149 -6.04 -19.55 10.20
C PHE A 149 -5.80 -19.43 8.70
N ARG A 150 -6.28 -20.41 7.95
CA ARG A 150 -6.31 -20.39 6.48
C ARG A 150 -7.75 -20.24 6.00
N LYS A 151 -7.97 -19.38 5.00
CA LYS A 151 -9.30 -19.13 4.42
C LYS A 151 -9.20 -18.89 2.93
N THR A 152 -10.29 -19.14 2.22
CA THR A 152 -10.43 -18.74 0.82
C THR A 152 -11.32 -17.51 0.74
N LEU A 153 -10.79 -16.42 0.18
CA LEU A 153 -11.57 -15.24 -0.18
C LEU A 153 -12.24 -15.48 -1.53
N TYR A 154 -13.57 -15.52 -1.54
CA TYR A 154 -14.36 -15.63 -2.76
C TYR A 154 -14.58 -14.23 -3.35
N LYS A 155 -14.11 -14.01 -4.58
CA LYS A 155 -14.27 -12.75 -5.30
C LYS A 155 -14.74 -13.02 -6.72
N HIS A 156 -15.43 -12.05 -7.32
CA HIS A 156 -15.96 -12.14 -8.68
C HIS A 156 -14.90 -12.47 -9.75
N TYR A 157 -13.63 -12.10 -9.51
CA TYR A 157 -12.53 -12.28 -10.47
C TYR A 157 -11.57 -13.42 -10.10
N GLY A 158 -11.98 -14.30 -9.20
CA GLY A 158 -11.21 -15.48 -8.80
C GLY A 158 -11.04 -15.61 -7.29
N ASN A 159 -10.93 -16.85 -6.84
CA ASN A 159 -10.76 -17.19 -5.44
C ASN A 159 -9.29 -17.06 -5.03
N ARG A 160 -9.03 -16.49 -3.85
CA ARG A 160 -7.68 -16.32 -3.31
C ARG A 160 -7.56 -17.10 -2.00
N LYS A 161 -6.58 -17.99 -1.90
CA LYS A 161 -6.24 -18.63 -0.63
C LYS A 161 -5.35 -17.71 0.17
N ILE A 162 -5.71 -17.49 1.42
CA ILE A 162 -4.97 -16.63 2.32
C ILE A 162 -4.59 -17.39 3.58
N VAL A 163 -3.43 -17.05 4.12
CA VAL A 163 -3.00 -17.43 5.46
C VAL A 163 -2.95 -16.17 6.30
N CYS A 164 -3.67 -16.20 7.42
CA CYS A 164 -3.70 -15.16 8.42
C CYS A 164 -2.95 -15.63 9.64
N GLU A 165 -2.04 -14.81 10.15
CA GLU A 165 -1.18 -15.16 11.27
C GLU A 165 -1.00 -13.96 12.20
N CYS A 166 -0.95 -14.23 13.51
CA CYS A 166 -0.45 -13.27 14.47
C CYS A 166 1.09 -13.24 14.42
N SER A 167 1.63 -12.40 13.55
CA SER A 167 3.08 -12.15 13.44
C SER A 167 3.48 -10.74 13.88
N LEU A 168 2.55 -9.78 13.79
CA LEU A 168 2.77 -8.37 14.11
C LEU A 168 1.53 -7.82 14.83
N PRO A 169 1.49 -7.86 16.18
CA PRO A 169 0.41 -7.26 16.97
C PRO A 169 0.20 -5.77 16.61
N PRO A 170 -1.03 -5.23 16.73
CA PRO A 170 -2.16 -5.76 17.50
C PRO A 170 -3.19 -6.56 16.68
N LEU A 171 -3.13 -6.58 15.36
CA LEU A 171 -4.09 -7.31 14.49
C LEU A 171 -3.38 -8.47 13.79
N LEU A 172 -4.15 -9.47 13.35
CA LEU A 172 -3.58 -10.51 12.49
C LEU A 172 -3.18 -9.91 11.16
N THR A 173 -2.10 -10.45 10.58
CA THR A 173 -1.66 -10.09 9.24
C THR A 173 -1.95 -11.25 8.31
N CYS A 174 -2.67 -10.98 7.22
CA CYS A 174 -2.98 -11.98 6.20
C CYS A 174 -2.20 -11.73 4.92
N LYS A 175 -1.75 -12.81 4.30
CA LYS A 175 -1.09 -12.80 2.98
C LYS A 175 -1.64 -13.93 2.11
N GLU A 176 -1.49 -13.77 0.81
CA GLU A 176 -1.78 -14.85 -0.14
C GLU A 176 -0.83 -16.05 0.11
N GLU A 177 -1.39 -17.25 0.09
CA GLU A 177 -0.66 -18.52 0.24
C GLU A 177 0.17 -18.86 -1.00
#